data_AF-A0A352B0H7-F1
#
_entry.id   AF-A0A352B0H7-F1
#
_cell.length_a   1.000
_cell.length_b   1.000
_cell.length_c   1.000
_cell.angle_alpha   90.00
_cell.angle_beta   90.00
_cell.angle_gamma   90.00
#
_symmetry.space_group_name_H-M   'P 1'
#
loop_
_entity.id
_entity.type
_entity.pdbx_description
1 polymer ?
#
loop_
_entity_poly.entity_id
_entity_poly.type
_entity_poly.pdbx_seq_one_letter_code
_entity_poly.pdbx_strand_id
1 'polypeptide(L)'
;MSDVKKNEESMAQAVKEILSGGLTRTVLSVLLGFLVGALFMIGSNKEFIEALGYLFSRPSDALGAAAQVVSEGYGALFRGAIYNADADTFEKAIRPLTETLRLGAPLIAAGLGIGLTFRVGLFNIGGTGQLIFGMIFATFVATR
;
A
#
# COMPACT_ATOMS: atom_id res chain seq x y z
N MET A 1 -19.16 -19.09 -34.93
CA MET A 1 -19.81 -19.17 -33.59
C MET A 1 -18.90 -19.81 -32.54
N SER A 2 -17.97 -20.71 -32.92
CA SER A 2 -17.01 -21.39 -32.04
C SER A 2 -15.83 -20.53 -31.59
N ASP A 3 -15.28 -19.68 -32.47
CA ASP A 3 -14.10 -18.84 -32.15
C ASP A 3 -14.40 -17.71 -31.16
N VAL A 4 -15.62 -17.18 -31.17
CA VAL A 4 -16.08 -16.16 -30.21
C VAL A 4 -16.12 -16.73 -28.80
N LYS A 5 -16.65 -17.96 -28.62
CA LYS A 5 -16.70 -18.64 -27.32
C LYS A 5 -15.30 -18.96 -26.77
N LYS A 6 -14.37 -19.39 -27.63
CA LYS A 6 -12.98 -19.66 -27.24
C LYS A 6 -12.25 -18.40 -26.74
N ASN A 7 -12.57 -17.24 -27.34
CA ASN A 7 -11.97 -15.97 -26.95
C ASN A 7 -12.55 -15.44 -25.63
N GLU A 8 -13.86 -15.59 -25.42
CA GLU A 8 -14.54 -15.26 -24.15
C GLU A 8 -14.02 -16.11 -22.99
N GLU A 9 -13.83 -17.42 -23.20
CA GLU A 9 -13.26 -18.34 -22.20
C GLU A 9 -11.80 -17.99 -21.86
N SER A 10 -10.99 -17.62 -22.85
CA SER A 10 -9.61 -17.13 -22.66
C SER A 10 -9.56 -15.83 -21.85
N MET A 11 -10.46 -14.88 -22.13
CA MET A 11 -10.55 -13.61 -21.41
C MET A 11 -11.01 -13.81 -19.97
N ALA A 12 -12.01 -14.65 -19.74
CA ALA A 12 -12.48 -15.01 -18.41
C ALA A 12 -11.41 -15.73 -17.60
N GLN A 13 -10.63 -16.60 -18.23
CA GLN A 13 -9.52 -17.32 -17.60
C GLN A 13 -8.34 -16.40 -17.28
N ALA A 14 -8.00 -15.46 -18.16
CA ALA A 14 -6.99 -14.44 -17.91
C ALA A 14 -7.39 -13.48 -16.78
N VAL A 15 -8.65 -13.02 -16.75
CA VAL A 15 -9.19 -12.21 -15.65
C VAL A 15 -9.18 -13.01 -14.35
N LYS A 16 -9.56 -14.29 -14.38
CA LYS A 16 -9.47 -15.18 -13.22
C LYS A 16 -8.04 -15.38 -12.74
N GLU A 17 -7.06 -15.58 -13.62
CA GLU A 17 -5.64 -15.70 -13.25
C GLU A 17 -5.11 -14.39 -12.64
N ILE A 18 -5.43 -13.24 -13.23
CA ILE A 18 -5.04 -11.92 -12.72
C ILE A 18 -5.66 -11.65 -11.34
N LEU A 19 -6.95 -11.96 -11.16
CA LEU A 19 -7.67 -11.75 -9.90
C LEU A 19 -7.33 -12.81 -8.82
N SER A 20 -6.99 -14.03 -9.24
CA SER A 20 -6.53 -15.11 -8.34
C SER A 20 -5.10 -14.91 -7.85
N GLY A 21 -4.33 -14.08 -8.55
CA GLY A 21 -3.00 -13.65 -8.14
C GLY A 21 -3.04 -12.69 -6.95
N GLY A 22 -2.82 -13.22 -5.74
CA GLY A 22 -2.31 -12.45 -4.61
C GLY A 22 -3.22 -11.36 -4.01
N LEU A 23 -4.53 -11.34 -4.28
CA LEU A 23 -5.45 -10.38 -3.65
C LEU A 23 -5.36 -10.43 -2.11
N THR A 24 -5.30 -11.63 -1.53
CA THR A 24 -5.10 -11.83 -0.09
C THR A 24 -3.82 -11.16 0.40
N ARG A 25 -2.71 -11.33 -0.33
CA ARG A 25 -1.43 -10.71 0.02
C ARG A 25 -1.51 -9.19 -0.05
N THR A 26 -2.16 -8.65 -1.08
CA THR A 26 -2.36 -7.20 -1.25
C THR A 26 -3.18 -6.64 -0.09
N VAL A 27 -4.33 -7.24 0.22
CA VAL A 27 -5.19 -6.81 1.33
C VAL A 27 -4.45 -6.90 2.66
N LEU A 28 -3.76 -8.01 2.94
CA LEU A 28 -2.95 -8.16 4.16
C LEU A 28 -1.84 -7.11 4.24
N SER A 29 -1.18 -6.77 3.12
CA SER A 29 -0.14 -5.73 3.10
C SER A 29 -0.69 -4.34 3.41
N VAL A 30 -1.89 -4.02 2.91
CA VAL A 30 -2.58 -2.76 3.20
C VAL A 30 -2.95 -2.70 4.69
N LEU A 31 -3.55 -3.77 5.23
CA LEU A 31 -3.90 -3.86 6.65
C LEU A 31 -2.67 -3.73 7.56
N LEU A 32 -1.56 -4.39 7.20
CA LEU A 32 -0.31 -4.28 7.94
C LEU A 32 0.23 -2.85 7.88
N GLY A 33 0.13 -2.18 6.73
CA GLY A 33 0.50 -0.77 6.57
C GLY A 33 -0.30 0.15 7.49
N PHE A 34 -1.62 -0.07 7.61
CA PHE A 34 -2.43 0.62 8.60
C PHE A 34 -1.91 0.34 10.02
N LEU A 35 -1.73 -0.93 10.40
CA LEU A 35 -1.24 -1.30 11.73
C LEU A 35 0.09 -0.61 12.08
N VAL A 36 1.06 -0.62 11.17
CA VAL A 36 2.33 0.10 11.35
C VAL A 36 2.07 1.60 11.51
N GLY A 37 1.22 2.19 10.67
CA GLY A 37 0.81 3.59 10.80
C GLY A 37 0.18 3.92 12.16
N ALA A 38 -0.66 3.05 12.72
CA ALA A 38 -1.22 3.22 14.06
C ALA A 38 -0.12 3.25 15.13
N LEU A 39 0.86 2.34 15.04
CA LEU A 39 1.99 2.33 15.97
C LEU A 39 2.80 3.63 15.89
N PHE A 40 3.03 4.16 14.68
CA PHE A 40 3.70 5.46 14.50
C PHE A 40 2.89 6.62 15.09
N MET A 41 1.57 6.64 14.89
CA MET A 41 0.70 7.66 15.48
C MET A 41 0.74 7.63 17.00
N ILE A 42 0.59 6.44 17.60
CA ILE A 42 0.66 6.23 19.05
C ILE A 42 2.03 6.64 19.59
N GLY A 43 3.11 6.17 18.96
CA GLY A 43 4.48 6.46 19.38
C GLY A 43 4.90 7.92 19.23
N SER A 44 4.17 8.72 18.46
CA SER A 44 4.43 10.16 18.29
C SER A 44 3.45 11.04 19.08
N ASN A 45 2.48 10.46 19.78
CA ASN A 45 1.49 11.18 20.55
C ASN A 45 2.04 11.55 21.94
N LYS A 46 1.95 12.83 22.30
CA LYS A 46 2.49 13.35 23.57
C LYS A 46 1.73 12.80 24.78
N GLU A 47 0.40 12.76 24.74
CA GLU A 47 -0.40 12.26 25.86
C GLU A 47 -0.09 10.79 26.17
N PHE A 48 0.10 9.97 25.13
CA PHE A 48 0.49 8.57 25.25
C PHE A 48 1.89 8.44 25.89
N ILE A 49 2.87 9.23 25.43
CA ILE A 49 4.23 9.21 25.97
C ILE A 49 4.24 9.63 27.45
N GLU A 50 3.46 10.64 27.82
CA GLU A 50 3.32 11.07 29.22
C GLU A 50 2.66 9.99 30.08
N ALA A 51 1.59 9.36 29.57
CA ALA A 51 0.87 8.29 30.26
C ALA A 51 1.73 7.04 30.50
N LEU A 52 2.75 6.77 29.68
CA LEU A 52 3.73 5.72 29.93
C LEU A 52 4.52 5.96 31.22
N GLY A 53 4.75 7.22 31.61
CA GLY A 53 5.47 7.58 32.84
C GLY A 53 4.75 7.14 34.13
N TYR A 54 3.43 6.95 34.06
CA TYR A 54 2.60 6.53 35.20
C TYR A 54 1.69 5.33 34.87
N LEU A 55 2.14 4.48 33.94
CA LEU A 55 1.37 3.35 33.42
C LEU A 55 0.82 2.42 34.51
N PHE A 56 1.60 2.17 35.56
CA PHE A 56 1.21 1.26 36.64
C PHE A 56 0.23 1.88 37.65
N SER A 57 0.08 3.21 37.65
CA SER A 57 -0.91 3.87 38.51
C SER A 57 -2.24 4.10 37.78
N ARG A 58 -2.21 4.38 36.47
CA ARG A 58 -3.40 4.61 35.63
C ARG A 58 -3.21 4.09 34.20
N PRO A 59 -3.36 2.78 33.96
CA PRO A 59 -3.18 2.21 32.61
C PRO A 59 -4.29 2.61 31.63
N SER A 60 -5.46 3.04 32.13
CA SER A 60 -6.56 3.56 31.33
C SER A 60 -6.17 4.75 30.48
N ASP A 61 -5.29 5.60 30.99
CA ASP A 61 -4.97 6.89 30.37
C ASP A 61 -4.09 6.66 29.13
N ALA A 62 -3.16 5.70 29.20
CA ALA A 62 -2.34 5.29 28.06
C ALA A 62 -3.18 4.61 26.96
N LEU A 63 -4.07 3.68 27.33
CA LEU A 63 -4.95 3.02 26.36
C LEU A 63 -5.97 3.98 25.74
N GLY A 64 -6.49 4.92 26.54
CA GLY A 64 -7.39 5.97 26.08
C GLY A 64 -6.73 6.90 25.07
N ALA A 65 -5.53 7.41 25.40
CA ALA A 65 -4.74 8.25 24.49
C ALA A 65 -4.42 7.52 23.18
N ALA A 66 -4.01 6.25 23.25
CA ALA A 66 -3.73 5.44 22.08
C ALA A 66 -4.97 5.24 21.19
N ALA A 67 -6.12 4.91 21.78
CA ALA A 67 -7.37 4.75 21.04
C ALA A 67 -7.83 6.06 20.40
N GLN A 68 -7.72 7.17 21.14
CA GLN A 68 -8.11 8.49 20.68
C GLN A 68 -7.29 8.93 19.47
N VAL A 69 -5.94 8.89 19.55
CA VAL A 69 -5.09 9.33 18.43
C VAL A 69 -5.29 8.48 17.18
N VAL A 70 -5.50 7.16 17.33
CA VAL A 70 -5.76 6.29 16.18
C VAL A 70 -7.12 6.61 15.55
N SER A 71 -8.16 6.80 16.37
CA SER A 71 -9.50 7.12 15.88
C SER A 71 -9.57 8.47 15.18
N GLU A 72 -8.93 9.50 15.75
CA GLU A 72 -8.87 10.84 15.19
C GLU A 72 -8.01 10.87 13.92
N GLY A 73 -6.85 10.22 13.94
CA GLY A 73 -5.93 10.14 12.81
C GLY A 73 -6.55 9.45 11.61
N TYR A 74 -7.15 8.27 11.79
CA TYR A 74 -7.85 7.59 10.68
C TYR A 74 -9.15 8.27 10.29
N GLY A 75 -9.87 8.89 11.22
CA GLY A 75 -11.02 9.72 10.90
C GLY A 75 -10.64 10.90 10.00
N ALA A 76 -9.53 11.59 10.33
CA ALA A 76 -8.99 12.67 9.51
C ALA A 76 -8.51 12.16 8.14
N LEU A 77 -7.85 10.99 8.09
CA LEU A 77 -7.45 10.36 6.83
C LEU A 77 -8.67 10.06 5.94
N PHE A 78 -9.73 9.47 6.50
CA PHE A 78 -10.95 9.16 5.75
C PHE A 78 -11.63 10.42 5.24
N ARG A 79 -11.75 11.46 6.08
CA ARG A 79 -12.29 12.77 5.68
C ARG A 79 -11.48 13.43 4.58
N GLY A 80 -10.16 13.33 4.66
CA GLY A 80 -9.23 13.93 3.71
C GLY A 80 -9.08 13.17 2.39
N ALA A 81 -9.36 11.86 2.37
CA ALA A 81 -9.13 11.01 1.20
C ALA A 81 -10.41 10.51 0.52
N ILE A 82 -11.52 10.34 1.26
CA ILE A 82 -12.74 9.70 0.76
C ILE A 82 -13.92 10.65 0.84
N TYR A 83 -14.34 11.06 2.03
CA TYR A 83 -15.57 11.82 2.20
C TYR A 83 -15.51 12.77 3.40
N ASN A 84 -15.65 14.07 3.14
CA ASN A 84 -15.68 15.07 4.19
C ASN A 84 -17.11 15.34 4.66
N ALA A 85 -17.49 14.74 5.79
CA ALA A 85 -18.80 14.92 6.40
C ALA A 85 -19.02 16.32 7.02
N ASP A 86 -17.95 17.07 7.26
CA ASP A 86 -18.00 18.41 7.87
C ASP A 86 -18.19 19.52 6.81
N ALA A 87 -18.39 19.16 5.54
CA ALA A 87 -18.48 20.10 4.43
C ALA A 87 -19.89 20.70 4.26
N ASP A 88 -19.96 22.02 4.01
CA ASP A 88 -21.23 22.75 3.83
C ASP A 88 -22.01 22.37 2.56
N THR A 89 -21.38 21.68 1.62
CA THR A 89 -21.95 21.40 0.29
C THR A 89 -21.50 20.02 -0.19
N PHE A 90 -22.40 19.31 -0.89
CA PHE A 90 -22.11 17.99 -1.45
C PHE A 90 -20.85 17.98 -2.32
N GLU A 91 -20.64 19.01 -3.14
CA GLU A 91 -19.43 19.16 -3.96
C GLU A 91 -18.14 19.15 -3.14
N LYS A 92 -18.11 19.89 -2.02
CA LYS A 92 -16.97 19.91 -1.11
C LYS A 92 -16.82 18.58 -0.35
N ALA A 93 -17.93 17.88 -0.08
CA ALA A 93 -17.93 16.60 0.63
C ALA A 93 -17.28 15.47 -0.19
N ILE A 94 -17.51 15.43 -1.51
CA ILE A 94 -16.95 14.40 -2.40
C ILE A 94 -15.58 14.78 -3.00
N ARG A 95 -15.20 16.06 -2.91
CA ARG A 95 -13.92 16.56 -3.43
C ARG A 95 -12.70 15.75 -2.97
N PRO A 96 -12.56 15.34 -1.69
CA PRO A 96 -11.48 14.47 -1.21
C PRO A 96 -11.23 13.23 -2.09
N LEU A 97 -12.29 12.51 -2.46
CA LEU A 97 -12.19 11.33 -3.32
C LEU A 97 -11.64 11.68 -4.69
N THR A 98 -12.16 12.76 -5.29
CA THR A 98 -11.73 13.19 -6.62
C THR A 98 -10.29 13.68 -6.64
N GLU A 99 -9.85 14.39 -5.60
CA GLU A 99 -8.45 14.83 -5.47
C GLU A 99 -7.51 13.63 -5.23
N THR A 100 -7.93 12.66 -4.42
CA THR A 100 -7.19 11.41 -4.20
C THR A 100 -7.01 10.64 -5.51
N LEU A 101 -8.05 10.53 -6.34
CA LEU A 101 -7.95 9.89 -7.65
C LEU A 101 -7.12 10.72 -8.62
N ARG A 102 -7.29 12.05 -8.63
CA ARG A 102 -6.53 12.97 -9.47
C ARG A 102 -5.01 12.86 -9.21
N LEU A 103 -4.62 12.75 -7.95
CA LEU A 103 -3.22 12.62 -7.53
C LEU A 103 -2.71 11.19 -7.66
N GLY A 104 -3.53 10.19 -7.31
CA GLY A 104 -3.15 8.79 -7.23
C GLY A 104 -3.17 8.05 -8.58
N ALA A 105 -4.12 8.35 -9.46
CA ALA A 105 -4.27 7.60 -10.73
C ALA A 105 -3.02 7.66 -11.63
N PRO A 106 -2.33 8.81 -11.82
CA PRO A 106 -1.08 8.85 -12.59
C PRO A 106 0.03 8.02 -11.94
N LEU A 107 0.12 7.99 -10.61
CA LEU A 107 1.13 7.22 -9.88
C LEU A 107 0.89 5.71 -10.02
N ILE A 108 -0.38 5.28 -9.94
CA ILE A 108 -0.78 3.89 -10.17
C ILE A 108 -0.44 3.50 -11.61
N ALA A 109 -0.80 4.32 -12.59
CA ALA A 109 -0.51 4.06 -14.00
C ALA A 109 1.00 3.98 -14.27
N ALA A 110 1.80 4.87 -13.68
CA ALA A 110 3.25 4.85 -13.77
C ALA A 110 3.82 3.54 -13.18
N GLY A 111 3.40 3.16 -11.97
CA GLY A 111 3.84 1.92 -11.33
C GLY A 111 3.44 0.66 -12.10
N LEU A 112 2.21 0.60 -12.61
CA LEU A 112 1.74 -0.50 -13.45
C LEU A 112 2.50 -0.58 -14.77
N GLY A 113 2.79 0.55 -15.42
CA GLY A 113 3.57 0.61 -16.65
C GLY A 113 4.99 0.07 -16.46
N ILE A 114 5.64 0.46 -15.36
CA ILE A 114 6.96 -0.06 -14.98
C ILE A 114 6.89 -1.57 -14.68
N GLY A 115 5.92 -2.00 -13.87
CA GLY A 115 5.74 -3.42 -13.53
C GLY A 115 5.49 -4.30 -14.75
N LEU A 116 4.67 -3.84 -15.69
CA LEU A 116 4.39 -4.55 -16.93
C LEU A 116 5.65 -4.67 -17.80
N THR A 117 6.36 -3.57 -18.04
CA THR A 117 7.57 -3.56 -18.87
C THR A 117 8.68 -4.46 -18.33
N PHE A 118 8.82 -4.58 -17.01
CA PHE A 118 9.68 -5.59 -16.38
C PHE A 118 9.19 -7.02 -16.61
N ARG A 119 7.89 -7.26 -16.43
CA ARG A 119 7.29 -8.60 -16.60
C ARG A 119 7.44 -9.13 -18.02
N VAL A 120 7.36 -8.27 -19.03
CA VAL A 120 7.54 -8.65 -20.45
C VAL A 120 8.98 -8.55 -20.94
N GLY A 121 9.93 -8.16 -20.08
CA GLY A 121 11.35 -8.07 -20.43
C GLY A 121 11.72 -6.91 -21.36
N LEU A 122 10.83 -5.93 -21.54
CA LEU A 122 11.11 -4.72 -22.34
C LEU A 122 12.16 -3.82 -21.67
N PHE A 123 12.28 -3.88 -20.35
CA PHE A 123 13.40 -3.30 -19.60
C PHE A 123 14.10 -4.39 -18.81
N ASN A 124 15.39 -4.60 -19.08
CA ASN A 124 16.28 -5.42 -18.26
C ASN A 124 17.19 -4.48 -17.46
N ILE A 125 16.87 -4.23 -16.19
CA ILE A 125 17.75 -3.48 -15.27
C ILE A 125 18.83 -4.45 -14.76
N GLY A 126 19.68 -4.89 -15.69
CA GLY A 126 20.95 -5.51 -15.38
C GLY A 126 20.90 -6.83 -14.60
N GLY A 127 19.81 -7.60 -14.59
CA GLY A 127 19.78 -8.90 -13.91
C GLY A 127 20.86 -9.82 -14.46
N THR A 128 20.96 -9.90 -15.79
CA THR A 128 22.04 -10.62 -16.49
C THR A 128 23.42 -10.03 -16.17
N GLY A 129 23.54 -8.70 -16.08
CA GLY A 129 24.78 -8.01 -15.73
C GLY A 129 25.24 -8.29 -14.29
N GLN A 130 24.33 -8.27 -13.32
CA GLN A 130 24.58 -8.62 -11.92
C GLN A 130 25.02 -10.07 -11.78
N LEU A 131 24.39 -10.97 -12.53
CA LEU A 131 24.74 -12.40 -12.55
C LEU A 131 26.15 -12.59 -13.13
N ILE A 132 26.48 -11.93 -14.25
CA ILE A 132 27.81 -11.97 -14.86
C ILE A 132 28.88 -11.39 -13.92
N PHE A 133 28.65 -10.19 -13.36
CA PHE A 133 29.57 -9.58 -12.41
C PHE A 133 29.74 -10.44 -11.15
N GLY A 134 28.66 -11.04 -10.64
CA GLY A 134 28.70 -11.99 -9.52
C GLY A 134 29.56 -13.22 -9.84
N MET A 135 29.40 -13.80 -11.03
CA MET A 135 30.23 -14.93 -11.49
C MET A 135 31.71 -14.54 -11.64
N ILE A 136 32.00 -13.36 -12.19
CA ILE A 136 33.38 -12.85 -12.33
C ILE A 136 34.03 -12.69 -10.95
N PHE A 137 33.34 -12.05 -10.00
CA PHE A 137 33.86 -11.87 -8.63
C PHE A 137 34.03 -13.19 -7.89
N ALA A 138 33.05 -14.10 -7.99
CA ALA A 138 33.13 -15.42 -7.37
C ALA A 138 34.34 -16.22 -7.91
N THR A 139 34.56 -16.19 -9.23
CA THR A 139 35.71 -16.84 -9.87
C THR A 139 37.03 -16.21 -9.43
N PHE A 140 37.09 -14.88 -9.36
CA PHE A 140 38.27 -14.16 -8.90
C PHE A 140 38.64 -14.53 -7.45
N VAL A 141 37.66 -14.56 -6.54
CA VAL A 141 37.88 -14.95 -5.14
C VAL A 141 38.27 -16.43 -5.02
N ALA A 142 37.67 -17.33 -5.80
CA ALA A 142 37.98 -18.75 -5.74
C ALA A 142 39.36 -19.12 -6.30
N THR A 143 39.92 -18.30 -7.20
CA THR A 143 41.19 -18.55 -7.88
C THR A 143 42.35 -17.73 -7.29
N ARG A 144 42.10 -16.97 -6.22
CA ARG A 144 43.10 -16.21 -5.44
C ARG A 144 43.31 -16.87 -4.10
#